data_AF-A0A7G2M2U0-F1
#
_entry.id   AF-A0A7G2M2U0-F1
#
_cell.length_a   1.000
_cell.length_b   1.000
_cell.length_c   1.000
_cell.angle_alpha   90.00
_cell.angle_beta   90.00
_cell.angle_gamma   90.00
#
_symmetry.space_group_name_H-M   'P 1'
#
loop_
_entity.id
_entity.type
_entity.pdbx_description
1 polymer ?
#
loop_
_entity_poly.entity_id
_entity_poly.type
_entity_poly.pdbx_seq_one_letter_code
_entity_poly.pdbx_strand_id
1 'polypeptide(L)' 'FLEHMAFKGTAKRTSLQIAEAIEDVGGYINAYTSREVTAYYARVLENDVALGLDVIADILRNPVLDPSEVEVERG' A
#
# COMPACT_ATOMS: atom_id res chain seq x y z
N PHE A 1 -4.64 10.94 -4.71
CA PHE A 1 -4.29 11.38 -3.34
C PHE A 1 -4.26 10.22 -2.35
N LEU A 2 -5.37 9.78 -1.75
CA LEU A 2 -5.33 8.78 -0.65
C LEU A 2 -4.72 7.43 -1.08
N GLU A 3 -5.07 6.97 -2.28
CA GLU A 3 -4.56 5.73 -2.85
C GLU A 3 -3.05 5.74 -3.08
N HIS A 4 -2.47 6.89 -3.41
CA HIS A 4 -1.01 7.03 -3.57
C HIS A 4 -0.33 7.14 -2.20
N MET A 5 -0.90 7.94 -1.29
CA MET A 5 -0.35 8.17 0.04
C MET A 5 -0.25 6.88 0.86
N ALA A 6 -1.18 5.94 0.69
CA ALA A 6 -1.14 4.67 1.41
C ALA A 6 0.12 3.83 1.12
N PHE A 7 0.75 4.00 -0.05
CA PHE A 7 1.99 3.29 -0.41
C PHE A 7 3.27 4.04 -0.04
N LYS A 8 3.18 5.28 0.47
CA LYS A 8 4.36 6.11 0.79
C LYS A 8 5.09 5.68 2.06
N GLY A 9 4.50 4.74 2.80
CA GLY A 9 5.12 4.12 3.97
C GLY A 9 4.14 3.99 5.12
N THR A 10 4.50 3.12 6.06
CA THR A 10 3.80 2.92 7.34
C THR A 10 4.77 3.10 8.50
N ALA A 11 4.25 3.06 9.73
CA ALA A 11 5.10 3.01 10.91
C ALA A 11 6.04 1.77 10.96
N LYS A 12 5.74 0.72 10.19
CA LYS A 12 6.49 -0.55 10.16
C LYS A 12 7.34 -0.74 8.90
N ARG A 13 6.94 -0.15 7.77
CA ARG A 13 7.53 -0.40 6.45
C ARG A 13 7.73 0.89 5.68
N THR A 14 8.89 1.03 5.03
CA THR A 14 9.07 2.08 4.01
C THR A 14 8.25 1.74 2.75
N SER A 15 8.07 2.72 1.86
CA SER A 15 7.46 2.51 0.54
C SER A 15 8.13 1.37 -0.23
N LEU A 16 9.46 1.33 -0.24
CA LEU A 16 10.23 0.27 -0.88
C LEU A 16 9.93 -1.10 -0.23
N GLN A 17 9.93 -1.17 1.10
CA GLN A 17 9.64 -2.43 1.81
C GLN A 17 8.21 -2.93 1.59
N ILE A 18 7.24 -2.03 1.35
CA ILE A 18 5.87 -2.42 0.99
C ILE A 18 5.87 -3.12 -0.38
N ALA A 19 6.58 -2.56 -1.36
CA ALA A 19 6.68 -3.15 -2.70
C ALA A 19 7.44 -4.48 -2.67
N GLU A 20 8.65 -4.49 -2.09
CA GLU A 20 9.50 -5.69 -1.98
C GLU A 20 8.79 -6.83 -1.26
N ALA A 21 8.08 -6.56 -0.16
CA ALA A 21 7.36 -7.60 0.59
C ALA A 21 6.35 -8.38 -0.26
N ILE A 22 5.77 -7.76 -1.31
CA ILE A 22 4.83 -8.41 -2.21
C ILE A 22 5.53 -8.96 -3.46
N GLU A 23 6.47 -8.21 -4.02
CA GLU A 23 7.20 -8.63 -5.24
C GLU A 23 8.12 -9.83 -4.99
N ASP A 24 8.73 -9.94 -3.81
CA ASP A 24 9.63 -11.06 -3.43
C ASP A 24 8.92 -12.41 -3.42
N VAL A 25 7.59 -12.42 -3.20
CA VAL A 25 6.74 -13.63 -3.28
C VAL A 25 6.07 -13.79 -4.65
N GLY A 26 6.51 -13.04 -5.65
CA GLY A 26 5.93 -13.02 -7.00
C GLY A 26 4.52 -12.42 -7.06
N GLY A 27 4.15 -11.66 -6.03
CA GLY A 27 2.86 -11.01 -5.92
C GLY A 27 2.81 -9.65 -6.64
N TYR A 28 1.64 -9.04 -6.58
CA TYR A 28 1.39 -7.70 -7.11
C TYR A 28 0.42 -6.96 -6.19
N ILE A 29 0.67 -5.70 -5.91
CA ILE A 29 -0.18 -4.85 -5.06
C ILE A 29 -0.50 -3.55 -5.78
N ASN A 30 -1.74 -3.08 -5.68
CA ASN A 30 -2.16 -1.80 -6.24
C ASN A 30 -3.41 -1.26 -5.53
N ALA A 31 -3.80 -0.04 -5.88
CA ALA A 31 -5.05 0.55 -5.49
C ALA A 31 -5.69 1.30 -6.67
N TYR A 32 -7.00 1.49 -6.60
CA TYR A 32 -7.70 2.42 -7.49
C TYR A 32 -8.86 3.10 -6.77
N THR A 33 -9.20 4.30 -7.24
CA THR A 33 -10.28 5.12 -6.72
C THR A 33 -11.22 5.49 -7.85
N SER A 34 -12.50 5.22 -7.62
CA SER A 34 -13.62 5.63 -8.45
C SER A 34 -14.43 6.70 -7.71
N ARG A 35 -15.58 7.09 -8.27
CA ARG A 35 -16.49 8.05 -7.61
C ARG A 35 -17.05 7.55 -6.28
N GLU A 36 -17.25 6.25 -6.12
CA GLU A 36 -17.98 5.68 -4.97
C GLU A 36 -17.15 4.69 -4.16
N VAL A 37 -16.03 4.21 -4.71
CA VAL A 37 -15.21 3.15 -4.12
C VAL A 37 -13.74 3.49 -4.30
N THR A 38 -12.98 3.33 -3.22
CA THR A 38 -11.52 3.12 -3.27
C THR A 38 -11.23 1.67 -2.89
N ALA A 39 -10.46 0.98 -3.72
CA ALA A 39 -10.04 -0.39 -3.49
C ALA A 39 -8.53 -0.45 -3.33
N TYR A 40 -8.07 -1.18 -2.32
CA TYR A 40 -6.67 -1.58 -2.12
C TYR A 40 -6.64 -3.10 -2.20
N TYR A 41 -5.77 -3.66 -3.02
CA TYR A 41 -5.75 -5.09 -3.26
C TYR A 41 -4.35 -5.61 -3.56
N ALA A 42 -4.13 -6.87 -3.19
CA ALA A 42 -2.94 -7.63 -3.53
C ALA A 42 -3.35 -8.94 -4.20
N ARG A 43 -2.58 -9.36 -5.19
CA ARG A 43 -2.63 -10.70 -5.79
C ARG A 43 -1.34 -11.41 -5.41
N VAL A 44 -1.47 -12.54 -4.74
CA VAL A 44 -0.35 -13.33 -4.21
C VAL A 44 -0.60 -14.81 -4.44
N LEU A 45 0.41 -15.64 -4.22
CA LEU A 45 0.26 -17.10 -4.20
C LEU A 45 -0.51 -17.53 -2.94
N GLU A 46 -1.08 -18.73 -2.97
CA GLU A 46 -1.93 -19.27 -1.90
C GLU A 46 -1.24 -19.24 -0.52
N ASN A 47 0.05 -19.59 -0.47
CA ASN A 47 0.82 -19.63 0.76
C ASN A 47 1.11 -18.24 1.35
N ASP A 48 0.97 -17.17 0.56
CA ASP A 48 1.35 -15.81 0.92
C ASP A 48 0.14 -14.91 1.21
N VAL A 49 -1.07 -15.47 1.26
CA VAL A 49 -2.30 -14.71 1.58
C VAL A 49 -2.19 -13.99 2.92
N ALA A 50 -1.57 -14.61 3.93
CA ALA A 50 -1.34 -13.97 5.22
C ALA A 50 -0.43 -12.74 5.12
N LEU A 51 0.62 -12.81 4.30
CA LEU A 51 1.51 -11.68 4.03
C LEU A 51 0.76 -10.56 3.30
N GLY A 52 0.03 -10.88 2.23
CA GLY A 52 -0.76 -9.90 1.48
C GLY A 52 -1.78 -9.17 2.35
N LEU A 53 -2.47 -9.91 3.24
CA LEU A 53 -3.41 -9.31 4.19
C LEU A 53 -2.72 -8.42 5.22
N ASP A 54 -1.56 -8.82 5.75
CA ASP A 54 -0.81 -8.00 6.70
C ASP A 54 -0.34 -6.68 6.06
N VAL A 55 0.19 -6.73 4.83
CA VAL A 55 0.61 -5.54 4.10
C VAL A 55 -0.57 -4.60 3.83
N ILE A 56 -1.69 -5.12 3.31
CA ILE A 56 -2.91 -4.30 3.08
C ILE A 56 -3.44 -3.70 4.40
N ALA A 57 -3.48 -4.47 5.48
CA ALA A 57 -3.95 -4.00 6.77
C ALA A 57 -3.02 -2.95 7.41
N ASP A 58 -1.73 -3.00 7.10
CA ASP A 58 -0.74 -2.04 7.57
C ASP A 58 -0.85 -0.70 6.83
N ILE A 59 -0.91 -0.72 5.50
CA ILE A 59 -1.04 0.51 4.69
C ILE A 59 -2.36 1.25 4.96
N LEU A 60 -3.42 0.54 5.33
CA LEU A 60 -4.72 1.13 5.64
C LEU A 60 -4.79 1.71 7.05
N ARG A 61 -4.12 1.11 8.04
CA ARG A 61 -4.27 1.50 9.45
C ARG A 61 -3.15 2.39 9.96
N ASN A 62 -1.94 2.24 9.42
CA ASN A 62 -0.76 2.93 9.93
C ASN A 62 0.00 3.74 8.86
N PRO A 63 -0.67 4.41 7.89
CA PRO A 63 0.06 5.18 6.89
C PRO A 63 0.81 6.36 7.53
N VAL A 64 2.04 6.59 7.09
CA VAL A 64 2.79 7.80 7.44
C VAL A 64 2.50 8.86 6.40
N LEU A 65 1.86 9.94 6.82
CA LEU A 65 1.55 11.08 5.96
C LEU A 65 2.66 12.13 6.13
N ASP A 66 3.79 11.92 5.43
CA ASP A 66 4.86 12.91 5.39
C ASP A 66 4.33 14.21 4.73
N PRO A 67 4.44 15.37 5.39
CA PRO A 67 3.95 16.63 4.83
C PRO A 67 4.53 16.95 3.45
N SER A 68 5.79 16.61 3.19
CA SER A 68 6.42 16.87 1.90
C SER A 68 5.83 16.01 0.77
N GLU A 69 5.57 14.73 1.03
CA GLU A 69 4.91 13.82 0.09
C GLU A 69 3.44 14.22 -0.14
N VAL A 70 2.76 14.70 0.92
CA VAL A 70 1.40 15.22 0.82
C VAL A 70 1.33 16.42 -0.13
N GLU A 71 2.27 17.36 -0.05
CA GLU A 71 2.29 18.51 -0.95
C GLU A 71 2.60 18.10 -2.39
N VAL A 72 3.47 17.11 -2.60
CA VAL A 72 3.73 16.54 -3.94
C VAL A 72 2.46 15.93 -4.53
N GLU A 73 1.67 15.21 -3.75
CA GLU A 73 0.42 14.58 -4.22
C GLU A 73 -0.78 15.54 -4.34
N ARG A 74 -0.66 16.77 -3.79
CA ARG A 74 -1.67 17.84 -3.93
C ARG A 74 -1.49 18.66 -5.20
N GLY A 75 -0.25 18.78 -5.70
CA GLY A 75 0.12 19.51 -6.92
C GLY A 75 -0.21 18.75 -8.18
#